data_AF-A0A4R1F5D8-F1
#
_entry.id   AF-A0A4R1F5D8-F1
#
_cell.length_a   1.000
_cell.length_b   1.000
_cell.length_c   1.000
_cell.angle_alpha   90.00
_cell.angle_beta   90.00
_cell.angle_gamma   90.00
#
_symmetry.space_group_name_H-M   'P 1'
#
loop_
_entity.id
_entity.type
_entity.pdbx_description
1 polymer ?
#
loop_
_entity_poly.entity_id
_entity_poly.type
_entity_poly.pdbx_seq_one_letter_code
_entity_poly.pdbx_strand_id
1 'polypeptide(L)'
;MIEYGSHIPYLLTNALALVLVFLAFKKHRMTRLIFILIFLLAGLFNLYTILVNPEFFNYYADKAFLNIYRTFISGYFSHHIQLVVGLISLGQIIVAILLSAGGRFVYLGVAGGIVFFIALIPLGISAAFPAMLLFILALVLMQYRFE
;
A
#
# COMPACT_ATOMS: atom_id res chain seq x y z
N MET A 1 -1.68 16.13 -22.38
CA MET A 1 -0.48 15.34 -22.73
C MET A 1 -0.51 14.06 -21.90
N ILE A 2 -0.77 12.92 -22.53
CA ILE A 2 -0.66 11.62 -21.86
C ILE A 2 0.84 11.30 -21.89
N GLU A 3 1.50 11.42 -20.75
CA GLU A 3 2.92 11.12 -20.60
C GLU A 3 3.14 9.62 -20.79
N TYR A 4 3.88 9.27 -21.85
CA TYR A 4 4.20 7.90 -22.27
C TYR A 4 5.01 7.07 -21.24
N GLY A 5 5.31 7.61 -20.05
CA GLY A 5 5.97 6.91 -18.93
C GLY A 5 5.02 6.31 -17.88
N SER A 6 3.70 6.50 -18.00
CA SER A 6 2.73 6.27 -16.91
C SER A 6 2.19 4.83 -16.78
N HIS A 7 2.43 3.94 -17.74
CA HIS A 7 1.82 2.59 -17.72
C HIS A 7 2.71 1.50 -17.11
N ILE A 8 4.04 1.66 -17.15
CA ILE A 8 4.95 0.61 -16.66
C ILE A 8 4.76 0.34 -15.16
N PRO A 9 4.74 1.35 -14.26
CA PRO A 9 4.52 1.10 -12.84
C PRO A 9 3.16 0.46 -12.59
N TYR A 10 2.11 0.95 -13.27
CA TYR A 10 0.76 0.40 -13.16
C TYR A 10 0.70 -1.09 -13.54
N LEU A 11 1.27 -1.46 -14.70
CA LEU A 11 1.29 -2.84 -15.19
C LEU A 11 2.13 -3.74 -14.28
N LEU A 12 3.29 -3.26 -13.83
CA LEU A 12 4.14 -4.00 -12.90
C LEU A 12 3.46 -4.25 -11.57
N THR A 13 2.78 -3.26 -10.99
CA THR A 13 2.07 -3.44 -9.72
C THR A 13 0.92 -4.44 -9.86
N ASN A 14 0.14 -4.39 -10.95
CA ASN A 14 -0.93 -5.36 -11.20
C ASN A 14 -0.39 -6.78 -11.46
N ALA A 15 0.69 -6.91 -12.25
CA ALA A 15 1.35 -8.19 -12.47
C ALA A 15 1.91 -8.78 -11.17
N LEU A 16 2.57 -7.95 -10.35
CA LEU A 16 3.06 -8.34 -9.03
C LEU A 16 1.91 -8.81 -8.13
N ALA A 17 0.77 -8.11 -8.15
CA ALA A 17 -0.39 -8.50 -7.34
C ALA A 17 -0.95 -9.87 -7.75
N LEU A 18 -1.05 -10.16 -9.05
CA LEU A 18 -1.42 -11.49 -9.55
C LEU A 18 -0.42 -12.57 -9.13
N VAL A 19 0.89 -12.28 -9.23
CA VAL A 19 1.95 -13.18 -8.78
C VAL A 19 1.83 -13.46 -7.29
N LEU A 20 1.53 -12.45 -6.47
CA LEU A 20 1.34 -12.63 -5.03
C LEU A 20 0.10 -13.44 -4.70
N VAL A 21 -1.02 -13.26 -5.41
CA VAL A 21 -2.20 -14.11 -5.26
C VAL A 21 -1.83 -15.57 -5.59
N PHE A 22 -1.12 -15.81 -6.69
CA PHE A 22 -0.67 -17.16 -7.06
C PHE A 22 0.28 -17.77 -6.02
N LEU A 23 1.27 -17.01 -5.54
CA LEU A 23 2.20 -17.45 -4.50
C LEU A 23 1.51 -17.68 -3.16
N ALA A 24 0.45 -16.93 -2.85
CA ALA A 24 -0.32 -17.09 -1.63
C ALA A 24 -0.97 -18.48 -1.53
N PHE A 25 -1.24 -19.16 -2.64
CA PHE A 25 -1.77 -20.54 -2.61
C PHE A 25 -0.73 -21.62 -2.31
N LYS A 26 0.55 -21.39 -2.65
CA LYS A 26 1.58 -22.44 -2.65
C LYS A 26 2.74 -22.18 -1.69
N LYS A 27 3.08 -20.91 -1.46
CA LYS A 27 4.31 -20.49 -0.78
C LYS A 27 4.02 -19.34 0.19
N HIS A 28 3.22 -19.61 1.23
CA HIS A 28 2.78 -18.62 2.24
C HIS A 28 3.95 -17.87 2.89
N ARG A 29 5.05 -18.57 3.20
CA ARG A 29 6.26 -17.96 3.77
C ARG A 29 6.92 -16.94 2.83
N MET A 30 6.96 -17.23 1.52
CA MET A 30 7.50 -16.28 0.53
C MET A 30 6.57 -15.09 0.34
N THR A 31 5.25 -15.34 0.25
CA THR A 31 4.24 -14.28 0.16
C THR A 31 4.35 -13.32 1.35
N ARG A 32 4.50 -13.88 2.56
CA ARG A 32 4.71 -13.10 3.79
C ARG A 32 5.98 -12.25 3.72
N LEU A 33 7.09 -12.85 3.30
CA LEU A 33 8.35 -12.12 3.14
C LEU A 33 8.20 -10.96 2.15
N ILE A 34 7.52 -11.17 1.02
CA ILE A 34 7.32 -10.12 0.03
C ILE A 34 6.44 -9.00 0.60
N PHE A 35 5.37 -9.31 1.32
CA PHE A 35 4.56 -8.26 1.98
C PHE A 35 5.34 -7.50 3.04
N ILE A 36 6.17 -8.18 3.86
CA ILE A 36 7.07 -7.51 4.80
C ILE A 36 7.94 -6.49 4.06
N LEU A 37 8.55 -6.89 2.95
CA LEU A 37 9.40 -6.01 2.16
C LEU A 37 8.61 -4.86 1.52
N ILE A 38 7.43 -5.12 0.97
CA ILE A 38 6.56 -4.09 0.38
C ILE A 38 6.21 -3.04 1.44
N PHE A 39 5.71 -3.45 2.60
CA PHE A 39 5.31 -2.53 3.66
C PHE A 39 6.50 -1.77 4.26
N LEU A 40 7.62 -2.46 4.50
CA LEU A 40 8.82 -1.82 5.03
C LEU A 40 9.39 -0.79 4.05
N LEU A 41 9.59 -1.18 2.78
CA LEU A 41 10.15 -0.29 1.77
C LEU A 41 9.21 0.87 1.46
N ALA A 42 7.89 0.63 1.39
CA ALA A 42 6.92 1.71 1.18
C ALA A 42 6.88 2.67 2.37
N GLY A 43 6.93 2.15 3.60
CA GLY A 43 7.01 2.99 4.80
C GLY A 43 8.28 3.84 4.81
N LEU A 44 9.45 3.24 4.59
CA LEU A 44 10.73 3.96 4.53
C LEU A 44 10.78 4.98 3.39
N PHE A 45 10.30 4.61 2.20
CA PHE A 45 10.21 5.51 1.06
C PHE A 45 9.31 6.71 1.39
N ASN A 46 8.11 6.47 1.93
CA ASN A 46 7.20 7.54 2.33
C ASN A 46 7.82 8.47 3.39
N LEU A 47 8.52 7.91 4.38
CA LEU A 47 9.23 8.69 5.41
C LEU A 47 10.31 9.57 4.80
N TYR A 48 11.10 9.01 3.87
CA TYR A 48 12.12 9.76 3.16
C TYR A 48 11.50 10.86 2.29
N THR A 49 10.46 10.55 1.53
CA THR A 49 9.79 11.51 0.63
C THR A 49 9.22 12.70 1.39
N ILE A 50 8.61 12.51 2.57
CA ILE A 50 8.08 13.67 3.33
C ILE A 50 9.16 14.59 3.89
N LEU A 51 10.38 14.08 4.10
CA LEU A 51 11.52 14.87 4.58
C LEU A 51 12.20 15.64 3.44
N VAL A 52 12.15 15.09 2.22
CA VAL A 52 12.87 15.66 1.06
C VAL A 52 11.95 16.47 0.13
N ASN A 53 10.76 15.95 -0.17
CA ASN A 53 9.80 16.56 -1.08
C ASN A 53 8.35 16.17 -0.71
N PRO A 54 7.76 16.75 0.36
CA PRO A 54 6.40 16.43 0.78
C PRO A 54 5.35 16.79 -0.30
N GLU A 55 5.58 17.84 -1.09
CA GLU A 55 4.69 18.27 -2.17
C GLU A 55 4.44 17.20 -3.23
N PHE A 56 5.30 16.18 -3.33
CA PHE A 56 5.08 15.00 -4.17
C PHE A 56 3.70 14.38 -3.98
N PHE A 57 3.15 14.38 -2.75
CA PHE A 57 1.86 13.76 -2.47
C PHE A 57 0.65 14.57 -2.93
N ASN A 58 0.81 15.87 -3.22
CA ASN A 58 -0.28 16.69 -3.77
C ASN A 58 -0.68 16.25 -5.19
N TYR A 59 0.21 15.53 -5.89
CA TYR A 59 -0.08 14.86 -7.17
C TYR A 59 -1.32 13.94 -7.11
N TYR A 60 -1.64 13.37 -5.94
CA TYR A 60 -2.78 12.47 -5.79
C TYR A 60 -4.13 13.21 -5.73
N ALA A 61 -4.15 14.53 -5.52
CA ALA A 61 -5.37 15.31 -5.34
C ALA A 61 -6.28 15.23 -6.57
N ASP A 62 -5.74 15.54 -7.75
CA ASP A 62 -6.51 15.58 -9.00
C ASP A 62 -6.78 14.18 -9.58
N LYS A 63 -6.09 13.17 -9.06
CA LYS A 63 -6.12 11.81 -9.59
C LYS A 63 -6.87 10.81 -8.73
N ALA A 64 -7.38 11.22 -7.58
CA ALA A 64 -8.25 10.38 -6.78
C ALA A 64 -9.57 10.13 -7.53
N PHE A 65 -10.13 8.93 -7.37
CA PHE A 65 -11.38 8.55 -8.01
C PHE A 65 -12.60 9.15 -7.28
N LEU A 66 -12.59 9.14 -5.94
CA LEU A 66 -13.69 9.68 -5.13
C LEU A 66 -13.49 11.17 -4.80
N ASN A 67 -14.54 11.98 -4.97
CA ASN A 67 -14.50 13.42 -4.68
C ASN A 67 -14.15 13.74 -3.22
N ILE A 68 -14.62 12.93 -2.27
CA ILE A 68 -14.29 13.13 -0.85
C ILE A 68 -12.78 13.03 -0.59
N TYR A 69 -12.08 12.13 -1.29
CA TYR A 69 -10.63 12.03 -1.25
C TYR A 69 -9.97 13.23 -1.93
N ARG A 70 -10.48 13.69 -3.08
CA ARG A 70 -9.95 14.90 -3.73
C ARG A 70 -9.98 16.09 -2.78
N THR A 71 -11.14 16.36 -2.17
CA THR A 71 -11.31 17.48 -1.22
C THR A 71 -10.46 17.32 0.03
N PHE A 72 -10.33 16.09 0.57
CA PHE A 72 -9.45 15.84 1.70
C PHE A 72 -7.98 16.09 1.35
N ILE A 73 -7.53 15.58 0.19
CA ILE A 73 -6.14 15.70 -0.28
C ILE A 73 -5.80 17.16 -0.57
N SER A 74 -6.65 17.87 -1.32
CA SER A 74 -6.44 19.29 -1.65
C SER A 74 -6.60 20.22 -0.45
N GLY A 75 -7.37 19.80 0.57
CA GLY A 75 -7.66 20.56 1.79
C GLY A 75 -6.73 20.24 2.95
N TYR A 76 -7.21 19.49 3.94
CA TYR A 76 -6.48 19.26 5.19
C TYR A 76 -5.12 18.57 4.97
N PHE A 77 -5.08 17.57 4.07
CA PHE A 77 -3.88 16.78 3.82
C PHE A 77 -2.74 17.62 3.24
N SER A 78 -3.00 18.48 2.24
CA SER A 78 -1.97 19.31 1.61
C SER A 78 -1.29 20.27 2.59
N HIS A 79 -1.99 20.69 3.64
CA HIS A 79 -1.45 21.54 4.70
C HIS A 79 -0.72 20.76 5.80
N HIS A 80 -0.88 19.43 5.86
CA HIS A 80 -0.38 18.57 6.93
C HIS A 80 0.29 17.29 6.39
N ILE A 81 0.89 17.35 5.21
CA ILE A 81 1.42 16.17 4.49
C ILE A 81 2.39 15.38 5.38
N GLN A 82 3.35 16.06 6.02
CA GLN A 82 4.34 15.40 6.88
C GLN A 82 3.70 14.64 8.04
N LEU A 83 2.67 15.22 8.67
CA LEU A 83 1.97 14.56 9.76
C LEU A 83 1.19 13.35 9.25
N VAL A 84 0.35 13.53 8.22
CA VAL A 84 -0.53 12.46 7.74
C VAL A 84 0.27 11.32 7.11
N VAL A 85 1.18 11.63 6.19
CA VAL A 85 2.00 10.62 5.53
C VAL A 85 3.04 10.04 6.49
N GLY A 86 3.53 10.80 7.47
CA GLY A 86 4.38 10.29 8.55
C GLY A 86 3.66 9.21 9.37
N LEU A 87 2.41 9.45 9.77
CA LEU A 87 1.59 8.45 10.46
C LEU A 87 1.32 7.21 9.59
N ILE A 88 1.03 7.42 8.30
CA ILE A 88 0.85 6.32 7.34
C ILE A 88 2.13 5.48 7.22
N SER A 89 3.28 6.14 7.06
CA SER A 89 4.59 5.50 6.97
C SER A 89 4.90 4.66 8.21
N LEU A 90 4.67 5.22 9.40
CA LEU A 90 4.82 4.49 10.66
C LEU A 90 3.88 3.28 10.72
N GLY A 91 2.63 3.44 10.31
CA GLY A 91 1.67 2.33 10.21
C GLY A 91 2.16 1.21 9.29
N GLN A 92 2.73 1.55 8.12
CA GLN A 92 3.30 0.57 7.20
C GLN A 92 4.50 -0.18 7.82
N ILE A 93 5.40 0.53 8.51
CA ILE A 93 6.53 -0.09 9.20
C ILE A 93 6.05 -1.02 10.31
N ILE A 94 5.04 -0.61 11.09
CA ILE A 94 4.43 -1.45 12.13
C ILE A 94 3.82 -2.71 11.51
N VAL A 95 3.12 -2.61 10.38
CA VAL A 95 2.59 -3.79 9.65
C VAL A 95 3.72 -4.74 9.27
N ALA A 96 4.83 -4.23 8.73
CA ALA A 96 5.99 -5.07 8.37
C ALA A 96 6.60 -5.78 9.59
N ILE A 97 6.70 -5.09 10.73
CA ILE A 97 7.18 -5.68 11.99
C ILE A 97 6.23 -6.78 12.47
N LEU A 98 4.92 -6.51 12.48
CA LEU A 98 3.89 -7.47 12.92
C LEU A 98 3.86 -8.73 12.04
N LEU A 99 3.98 -8.58 10.72
CA LEU A 99 4.10 -9.71 9.79
C LEU A 99 5.39 -10.52 10.03
N SER A 100 6.44 -9.89 10.56
CA SER A 100 7.72 -10.54 10.88
C SER A 100 7.72 -11.27 12.24
N ALA A 101 6.95 -10.79 13.21
CA ALA A 101 6.96 -11.25 14.61
C ALA A 101 6.41 -12.68 14.84
N GLY A 102 5.73 -13.28 13.86
CA GLY A 102 5.21 -14.64 13.94
C GLY A 102 3.99 -14.81 14.87
N GLY A 103 3.38 -16.00 14.85
CA GLY A 103 2.23 -16.35 15.68
C GLY A 103 1.04 -15.39 15.54
N ARG A 104 0.41 -15.02 16.66
CA ARG A 104 -0.77 -14.14 16.70
C ARG A 104 -0.55 -12.73 16.14
N PHE A 105 0.70 -12.23 16.13
CA PHE A 105 1.00 -10.89 15.63
C PHE A 105 0.85 -10.79 14.11
N VAL A 106 0.99 -11.92 13.39
CA VAL A 106 0.79 -11.96 11.93
C VAL A 106 -0.66 -11.56 11.59
N TYR A 107 -1.65 -11.96 12.39
CA TYR A 107 -3.05 -11.58 12.19
C TYR A 107 -3.24 -10.07 12.27
N LEU A 108 -2.59 -9.40 13.23
CA LEU A 108 -2.61 -7.95 13.35
C LEU A 108 -1.90 -7.27 12.16
N GLY A 109 -0.80 -7.84 11.70
CA GLY A 109 -0.09 -7.38 10.49
C GLY A 109 -0.96 -7.50 9.24
N VAL A 110 -1.65 -8.62 9.06
CA VAL A 110 -2.59 -8.83 7.95
C VAL A 110 -3.76 -7.85 8.02
N ALA A 111 -4.39 -7.69 9.20
CA ALA A 111 -5.48 -6.74 9.38
C ALA A 111 -5.05 -5.30 9.08
N GLY A 112 -3.89 -4.88 9.59
CA GLY A 112 -3.33 -3.56 9.28
C GLY A 112 -3.02 -3.37 7.79
N GLY A 113 -2.47 -4.40 7.13
CA GLY A 113 -2.23 -4.37 5.69
C GLY A 113 -3.50 -4.27 4.86
N ILE A 114 -4.57 -4.96 5.26
CA ILE A 114 -5.89 -4.86 4.61
C ILE A 114 -6.45 -3.44 4.75
N VAL A 115 -6.44 -2.87 5.96
CA VAL A 115 -6.91 -1.49 6.20
C VAL A 115 -6.12 -0.49 5.34
N PHE A 116 -4.81 -0.66 5.26
CA PHE A 116 -3.95 0.18 4.42
C PHE A 116 -4.35 0.11 2.93
N PHE A 117 -4.52 -1.09 2.37
CA PHE A 117 -4.91 -1.23 0.97
C PHE A 117 -6.32 -0.72 0.69
N ILE A 118 -7.27 -0.91 1.62
CA ILE A 118 -8.62 -0.34 1.51
C ILE A 118 -8.55 1.19 1.43
N ALA A 119 -7.73 1.82 2.27
CA ALA A 119 -7.56 3.27 2.29
C ALA A 119 -6.99 3.83 0.96
N LEU A 120 -6.28 3.00 0.17
CA LEU A 120 -5.76 3.37 -1.15
C LEU A 120 -6.76 3.17 -2.30
N ILE A 121 -7.78 2.31 -2.15
CA ILE A 121 -8.77 2.03 -3.22
C ILE A 121 -9.39 3.33 -3.80
N PRO A 122 -9.78 4.33 -2.99
CA PRO A 122 -10.34 5.58 -3.48
C PRO A 122 -9.42 6.41 -4.38
N LEU A 123 -8.11 6.13 -4.40
CA LEU A 123 -7.15 6.77 -5.32
C LEU A 123 -7.22 6.22 -6.75
N GLY A 124 -7.93 5.09 -6.97
CA GLY A 124 -8.16 4.52 -8.29
C GLY A 124 -6.87 4.13 -9.02
N ILE A 125 -6.76 4.53 -10.29
CA ILE A 125 -5.62 4.20 -11.17
C ILE A 125 -4.29 4.69 -10.59
N SER A 126 -4.31 5.79 -9.82
CA SER A 126 -3.13 6.37 -9.17
C SER A 126 -2.54 5.47 -8.09
N ALA A 127 -3.35 4.59 -7.51
CA ALA A 127 -2.94 3.51 -6.63
C ALA A 127 -2.87 2.16 -7.36
N ALA A 128 -2.70 2.16 -8.68
CA ALA A 128 -2.64 0.96 -9.51
C ALA A 128 -3.83 -0.01 -9.34
N PHE A 129 -5.03 0.50 -9.03
CA PHE A 129 -6.25 -0.32 -9.01
C PHE A 129 -6.37 -1.12 -10.32
N PRO A 130 -6.71 -2.43 -10.30
CA PRO A 130 -7.26 -3.23 -9.18
C PRO A 130 -6.23 -3.91 -8.27
N ALA A 131 -4.92 -3.63 -8.38
CA ALA A 131 -3.88 -4.31 -7.60
C ALA A 131 -4.13 -4.29 -6.08
N MET A 132 -4.70 -3.21 -5.54
CA MET A 132 -5.04 -3.09 -4.12
C MET A 132 -5.99 -4.20 -3.64
N LEU A 133 -6.99 -4.57 -4.45
CA LEU A 133 -7.91 -5.68 -4.14
C LEU A 133 -7.18 -7.04 -4.18
N LEU A 134 -6.28 -7.20 -5.15
CA LEU A 134 -5.50 -8.43 -5.30
C LEU A 134 -4.48 -8.60 -4.17
N PHE A 135 -3.88 -7.52 -3.68
CA PHE A 135 -3.02 -7.57 -2.50
C PHE A 135 -3.80 -7.94 -1.23
N ILE A 136 -5.00 -7.40 -1.05
CA ILE A 136 -5.91 -7.82 0.05
C ILE A 136 -6.19 -9.32 -0.06
N LEU A 137 -6.57 -9.80 -1.25
CA LEU A 137 -6.84 -11.22 -1.49
C LEU A 137 -5.60 -12.09 -1.17
N ALA A 138 -4.41 -11.68 -1.61
CA ALA A 138 -3.18 -12.41 -1.34
C ALA A 138 -2.83 -12.44 0.17
N LEU A 139 -3.04 -11.34 0.91
CA LEU A 139 -2.86 -11.31 2.37
C LEU A 139 -3.82 -12.26 3.08
N VAL A 140 -5.10 -12.27 2.67
CA VAL A 140 -6.13 -13.15 3.23
C VAL A 140 -5.81 -14.62 2.94
N LEU A 141 -5.48 -14.97 1.70
CA LEU A 141 -5.11 -16.33 1.31
C LEU A 141 -3.85 -16.82 2.03
N MET A 142 -2.85 -15.95 2.19
CA MET A 142 -1.64 -16.23 2.95
C MET A 142 -1.97 -16.56 4.41
N GLN A 143 -2.90 -15.82 5.02
CA GLN A 143 -3.29 -15.98 6.41
C GLN A 143 -4.02 -17.31 6.68
N TYR A 144 -4.99 -17.67 5.84
CA TYR A 144 -5.80 -18.90 5.98
C TYR A 144 -5.00 -20.20 5.99
N ARG A 145 -3.75 -20.16 5.54
CA ARG A 145 -2.86 -21.31 5.42
C ARG A 145 -1.67 -21.25 6.40
N PHE A 146 -1.63 -20.20 7.21
CA PHE A 146 -0.68 -20.04 8.31
C PHE A 146 -1.23 -20.61 9.63
N GLU A 147 -2.54 -20.84 9.69
CA GLU A 147 -3.19 -21.84 10.55
C GLU A 147 -2.87 -23.26 10.08
#